data_AF-A0A220RZH9-F1
#
_entry.id   AF-A0A220RZH9-F1
#
_cell.length_a   1.000
_cell.length_b   1.000
_cell.length_c   1.000
_cell.angle_alpha   90.00
_cell.angle_beta   90.00
_cell.angle_gamma   90.00
#
_symmetry.space_group_name_H-M   'P 1'
#
loop_
_entity.id
_entity.type
_entity.pdbx_description
1 polymer ?
#
loop_
_entity_poly.entity_id
_entity_poly.type
_entity_poly.pdbx_seq_one_letter_code
_entity_poly.pdbx_strand_id
1 'polypeptide(L)'
;MFVRDNLNWINRVLDDSSYGDEAVNRFLKQHATRHVAPLLALIRQADKTAQAAKNVPIQRFVFLMSSVNGPMITGDHLIGCGLWPSEFEGQFAPQILSDEAIKQRIDWAFAALFPDAAQAPESN
;
A
#
# COMPACT_ATOMS: atom_id res chain seq x y z
N MET A 1 9.30 5.28 6.96
CA MET A 1 7.95 5.32 6.34
C MET A 1 6.97 4.73 7.33
N PHE A 2 5.85 5.39 7.67
CA PHE A 2 4.96 4.96 8.76
C PHE A 2 4.65 3.45 8.78
N VAL A 3 4.25 2.87 7.64
CA VAL A 3 3.93 1.43 7.57
C VAL A 3 5.15 0.57 7.92
N ARG A 4 6.29 0.79 7.24
CA ARG A 4 7.55 0.07 7.50
C ARG A 4 7.97 0.16 8.96
N ASP A 5 7.88 1.35 9.54
CA ASP A 5 8.41 1.62 10.88
C ASP A 5 7.49 1.07 11.99
N ASN A 6 6.30 0.56 11.65
CA ASN A 6 5.29 0.10 12.59
C ASN A 6 4.71 -1.29 12.24
N LEU A 7 5.40 -2.12 11.45
CA LEU A 7 4.87 -3.37 10.92
C LEU A 7 4.35 -4.32 12.00
N ASN A 8 5.12 -4.53 13.07
CA ASN A 8 4.70 -5.38 14.19
C ASN A 8 3.39 -4.91 14.82
N TRP A 9 3.27 -3.59 15.07
CA TRP A 9 2.05 -3.01 15.62
C TRP A 9 0.87 -3.12 14.65
N ILE A 10 1.10 -2.89 13.35
CA ILE A 10 0.06 -3.04 12.30
C ILE A 10 -0.43 -4.49 12.26
N ASN A 11 0.46 -5.47 12.20
CA ASN A 11 0.11 -6.88 12.17
C ASN A 11 -0.68 -7.27 13.42
N ARG A 12 -0.26 -6.82 14.61
CA ARG A 12 -0.99 -7.05 15.85
C ARG A 12 -2.41 -6.47 15.83
N VAL A 13 -2.56 -5.24 15.34
CA VAL A 13 -3.87 -4.59 15.21
C VAL A 13 -4.79 -5.33 14.23
N LEU A 14 -4.24 -5.83 13.12
CA LEU A 14 -5.01 -6.61 12.15
C LEU A 14 -5.43 -7.98 12.73
N ASP A 15 -4.53 -8.66 13.43
CA ASP A 15 -4.81 -9.93 14.09
C ASP A 15 -5.91 -9.77 15.14
N ASP A 16 -5.77 -8.82 16.08
CA ASP A 16 -6.75 -8.58 17.14
C ASP A 16 -8.11 -8.17 16.57
N SER A 17 -8.12 -7.37 15.50
CA SER A 17 -9.34 -7.02 14.75
C SER A 17 -10.02 -8.25 14.16
N SER A 18 -9.26 -9.20 13.61
CA SER A 18 -9.77 -10.44 13.02
C SER A 18 -10.43 -11.36 14.06
N TYR A 19 -9.95 -11.34 15.31
CA TYR A 19 -10.57 -12.02 16.44
C TYR A 19 -11.76 -11.26 17.04
N GLY A 20 -12.10 -10.10 16.49
CA GLY A 20 -13.27 -9.32 16.90
C GLY A 20 -13.06 -8.39 18.07
N ASP A 21 -11.81 -8.06 18.46
CA ASP A 21 -11.55 -7.16 19.58
C ASP A 21 -12.25 -5.81 19.39
N GLU A 22 -13.14 -5.46 20.33
CA GLU A 22 -13.98 -4.28 20.21
C GLU A 22 -13.21 -2.96 20.32
N ALA A 23 -12.16 -2.92 21.15
CA ALA A 23 -11.36 -1.72 21.36
C ALA A 23 -10.53 -1.43 20.10
N VAL A 24 -9.90 -2.47 19.53
CA VAL A 24 -9.14 -2.38 18.28
C VAL A 24 -10.08 -2.00 17.12
N ASN A 25 -11.23 -2.65 16.99
CA ASN A 25 -12.20 -2.32 15.93
C ASN A 25 -12.73 -0.89 16.04
N ARG A 26 -12.93 -0.37 17.26
CA ARG A 26 -13.31 1.02 17.51
C ARG A 26 -12.20 1.99 17.09
N PHE A 27 -10.96 1.70 17.47
CA PHE A 27 -9.79 2.47 17.07
C PHE A 27 -9.66 2.51 15.54
N LEU A 28 -9.74 1.37 14.86
CA LEU A 28 -9.67 1.29 13.40
C LEU A 28 -10.77 2.12 12.72
N LYS A 29 -12.02 2.02 13.18
CA LYS A 29 -13.12 2.84 12.65
C LYS A 29 -12.88 4.35 12.78
N GLN A 30 -12.26 4.78 13.87
CA GLN A 30 -12.01 6.20 14.17
C GLN A 30 -10.77 6.77 13.45
N HIS A 31 -9.80 5.92 13.12
CA HIS A 31 -8.46 6.38 12.69
C HIS A 31 -8.03 5.86 11.32
N ALA A 32 -8.37 4.63 10.93
CA ALA A 32 -7.89 4.05 9.67
C ALA A 32 -8.41 4.81 8.44
N THR A 33 -9.61 5.39 8.53
CA THR A 33 -10.25 6.18 7.46
C THR A 33 -9.50 7.50 7.15
N ARG A 34 -8.66 7.99 8.06
CA ARG A 34 -7.91 9.25 7.90
C ARG A 34 -6.90 9.19 6.75
N HIS A 35 -6.37 8.00 6.44
CA HIS A 35 -5.46 7.80 5.31
C HIS A 35 -6.20 7.54 3.99
N VAL A 36 -7.47 7.14 4.05
CA VAL A 36 -8.28 6.79 2.88
C VAL A 36 -8.78 8.03 2.16
N ALA A 37 -9.34 9.00 2.90
CA ALA A 37 -10.02 10.15 2.31
C ALA A 37 -9.09 11.06 1.47
N PRO A 38 -7.87 11.43 1.92
CA PRO A 38 -6.97 12.27 1.13
C PRO A 38 -6.53 11.60 -0.18
N LEU A 39 -6.15 10.32 -0.13
CA LEU A 39 -5.72 9.57 -1.32
C LEU A 39 -6.85 9.42 -2.33
N LEU A 40 -8.08 9.09 -1.88
CA LEU A 40 -9.23 9.04 -2.77
C LEU A 40 -9.54 10.41 -3.40
N ALA A 41 -9.36 11.51 -2.66
CA ALA A 41 -9.55 12.85 -3.20
C ALA A 41 -8.54 13.16 -4.32
N LEU A 42 -7.26 12.78 -4.12
CA LEU A 42 -6.22 12.93 -5.15
C LEU A 42 -6.51 12.09 -6.40
N ILE A 43 -6.92 10.83 -6.24
CA ILE A 43 -7.30 9.95 -7.36
C ILE A 43 -8.46 10.57 -8.16
N ARG A 44 -9.50 11.05 -7.47
CA ARG A 44 -10.64 11.72 -8.12
C ARG A 44 -10.24 13.03 -8.80
N GLN A 45 -9.25 13.75 -8.27
CA GLN A 45 -8.77 14.97 -8.90
C GLN A 45 -8.00 14.66 -10.19
N ALA A 46 -7.16 13.64 -10.19
CA ALA A 46 -6.47 13.16 -11.38
C ALA A 46 -7.45 12.68 -12.47
N ASP A 47 -8.57 12.06 -12.07
CA ASP A 47 -9.64 11.62 -12.98
C ASP A 47 -10.35 12.77 -13.70
N LYS A 48 -10.43 13.95 -13.09
CA LYS A 48 -11.05 15.12 -13.73
C LYS A 48 -10.16 15.72 -14.82
N THR A 49 -8.84 15.53 -14.71
CA THR A 49 -7.85 16.14 -15.60
C THR A 49 -7.39 15.20 -16.70
N ALA A 50 -7.49 13.89 -16.48
CA ALA A 50 -7.20 12.88 -17.48
C ALA A 50 -8.49 12.47 -18.22
N GLN A 51 -8.38 12.07 -19.49
CA GLN A 51 -9.42 11.32 -20.21
C GLN A 51 -9.61 9.90 -19.62
N ALA A 52 -9.35 9.72 -18.32
CA ALA A 52 -9.27 8.44 -17.61
C ALA A 52 -10.67 8.00 -17.14
N ALA A 53 -11.65 8.07 -18.04
CA ALA A 53 -13.06 7.83 -17.76
C ALA A 53 -13.46 6.34 -17.70
N LYS A 54 -12.66 5.45 -17.09
CA LYS A 54 -13.03 4.01 -17.06
C LYS A 54 -12.82 3.24 -15.75
N ASN A 55 -12.00 3.69 -14.80
CA ASN A 55 -11.69 2.87 -13.62
C ASN A 55 -12.42 3.39 -12.37
N VAL A 56 -13.00 2.48 -11.59
CA VAL A 56 -13.70 2.83 -10.36
C VAL A 56 -12.68 3.35 -9.33
N PRO A 57 -12.80 4.57 -8.77
CA PRO A 57 -11.77 5.17 -7.90
C PRO A 57 -11.35 4.30 -6.71
N ILE A 58 -12.28 3.52 -6.16
CA ILE A 58 -11.99 2.59 -5.06
C ILE A 58 -11.04 1.46 -5.49
N GLN A 59 -11.15 0.96 -6.73
CA GLN A 59 -10.26 -0.10 -7.22
C GLN A 59 -8.83 0.40 -7.35
N ARG A 60 -8.65 1.65 -7.83
CA ARG A 60 -7.32 2.27 -7.89
C ARG A 60 -6.72 2.51 -6.51
N PHE A 61 -7.53 3.01 -5.58
CA PHE A 61 -7.12 3.19 -4.20
C PHE A 61 -6.66 1.87 -3.58
N VAL A 62 -7.48 0.82 -3.68
CA VAL A 62 -7.14 -0.51 -3.16
C VAL A 62 -5.88 -1.04 -3.83
N PHE A 63 -5.76 -0.94 -5.15
CA PHE A 63 -4.55 -1.36 -5.87
C PHE A 63 -3.30 -0.65 -5.35
N LEU A 64 -3.33 0.69 -5.27
CA LEU A 64 -2.20 1.49 -4.80
C LEU A 64 -1.79 1.13 -3.37
N MET A 65 -2.76 0.98 -2.47
CA MET A 65 -2.49 0.61 -1.08
C MET A 65 -1.91 -0.80 -0.98
N SER A 66 -2.48 -1.76 -1.71
CA SER A 66 -2.05 -3.15 -1.70
C SER A 66 -0.69 -3.35 -2.37
N SER A 67 -0.40 -2.67 -3.48
CA SER A 67 0.87 -2.84 -4.21
C SER A 67 2.06 -2.24 -3.46
N VAL A 68 1.86 -1.13 -2.74
CA VAL A 68 2.93 -0.44 -2.01
C VAL A 68 3.12 -1.03 -0.61
N ASN A 69 2.03 -1.13 0.17
CA ASN A 69 2.09 -1.52 1.59
C ASN A 69 1.95 -3.03 1.81
N GLY A 70 1.14 -3.70 0.98
CA GLY A 70 0.82 -5.12 1.12
C GLY A 70 2.07 -6.01 1.25
N PRO A 71 3.08 -5.89 0.36
CA PRO A 71 4.30 -6.70 0.46
C PRO A 71 5.04 -6.57 1.79
N MET A 72 5.04 -5.38 2.41
CA MET A 72 5.69 -5.18 3.71
C MET A 72 4.90 -5.84 4.84
N ILE A 73 3.57 -5.64 4.86
CA ILE A 73 2.69 -6.18 5.90
C ILE A 73 2.66 -7.70 5.83
N THR A 74 2.36 -8.25 4.65
CA THR A 74 2.28 -9.70 4.43
C THR A 74 3.63 -10.37 4.62
N GLY A 75 4.72 -9.78 4.13
CA GLY A 75 6.04 -10.39 4.30
C GLY A 75 6.50 -10.41 5.75
N ASP A 76 6.27 -9.34 6.51
CA ASP A 76 6.57 -9.30 7.96
C ASP A 76 5.77 -10.36 8.72
N HIS A 77 4.48 -10.52 8.39
CA HIS A 77 3.63 -11.56 8.97
C HIS A 77 4.14 -12.97 8.65
N LEU A 78 4.47 -13.26 7.38
CA LEU A 78 4.99 -14.56 6.97
C LEU A 78 6.32 -14.90 7.65
N ILE A 79 7.21 -13.92 7.82
CA ILE A 79 8.45 -14.08 8.57
C ILE A 79 8.16 -14.37 10.04
N GLY A 80 7.27 -13.59 10.67
CA GLY A 80 6.88 -13.77 12.06
C GLY A 80 6.28 -15.15 12.37
N CYS A 81 5.60 -15.76 11.40
CA CYS A 81 5.02 -17.09 11.53
C CYS A 81 5.91 -18.23 11.00
N GLY A 82 7.13 -17.96 10.55
CA GLY A 82 8.04 -18.98 10.01
C GLY A 82 7.59 -19.59 8.68
N LEU A 83 6.76 -18.86 7.92
CA LEU A 83 6.23 -19.26 6.60
C LEU A 83 6.96 -18.59 5.43
N TRP A 84 7.99 -17.78 5.72
CA TRP A 84 8.78 -17.14 4.68
C TRP A 84 9.60 -18.19 3.90
N PRO A 85 9.57 -18.18 2.56
CA PRO A 85 10.30 -19.16 1.77
C PRO A 85 11.82 -19.01 1.97
N SER A 86 12.51 -20.11 2.26
CA SER A 86 13.95 -20.11 2.57
C SER A 86 14.82 -19.61 1.41
N GLU A 87 14.35 -19.77 0.16
CA GLU A 87 15.02 -19.27 -1.03
C GLU A 87 15.16 -17.73 -1.06
N PHE A 88 14.36 -17.03 -0.25
CA PHE A 88 14.39 -15.57 -0.12
C PHE A 88 14.92 -15.12 1.24
N GLU A 89 15.63 -15.98 1.97
CA GLU A 89 16.29 -15.60 3.22
C GLU A 89 17.25 -14.42 3.03
N GLY A 90 17.21 -13.48 3.97
CA GLY A 90 17.98 -12.24 3.90
C GLY A 90 17.54 -11.25 2.82
N GLN A 91 16.57 -11.60 1.96
CA GLN A 91 16.12 -10.70 0.88
C GLN A 91 15.01 -9.75 1.32
N PHE A 92 14.22 -10.09 2.35
CA PHE A 92 13.06 -9.28 2.75
C PHE A 92 13.42 -7.83 3.07
N ALA A 93 14.38 -7.59 3.97
CA ALA A 93 14.79 -6.24 4.32
C ALA A 93 15.32 -5.43 3.10
N PRO A 94 16.32 -5.91 2.33
CA PRO A 94 16.87 -5.15 1.20
C PRO A 94 15.92 -5.03 -0.01
N GLN A 95 15.07 -6.04 -0.27
CA GLN A 95 14.22 -6.07 -1.47
C GLN A 95 12.78 -5.61 -1.22
N ILE A 96 12.33 -5.54 0.03
CA ILE A 96 10.95 -5.15 0.37
C ILE A 96 10.94 -3.89 1.25
N LEU A 97 11.81 -3.79 2.25
CA LEU A 97 11.76 -2.69 3.23
C LEU A 97 12.67 -1.50 2.89
N SER A 98 13.62 -1.62 1.96
CA SER A 98 14.50 -0.52 1.56
C SER A 98 13.71 0.64 0.94
N ASP A 99 14.26 1.86 1.05
CA ASP A 99 13.65 3.04 0.44
C ASP A 99 13.59 2.88 -1.09
N GLU A 100 14.60 2.26 -1.69
CA GLU A 100 14.69 1.94 -3.11
C GLU A 100 13.58 0.98 -3.54
N ALA A 101 13.36 -0.11 -2.78
CA ALA A 101 12.31 -1.06 -3.07
C ALA A 101 10.91 -0.46 -2.93
N ILE A 102 10.69 0.38 -1.91
CA ILE A 102 9.43 1.10 -1.73
C ILE A 102 9.19 2.05 -2.91
N LYS A 103 10.21 2.83 -3.29
CA LYS A 103 10.14 3.72 -4.44
C LYS A 103 9.82 2.95 -5.72
N GLN A 104 10.49 1.83 -5.97
CA GLN A 104 10.26 0.99 -7.14
C GLN A 104 8.81 0.49 -7.22
N ARG A 105 8.22 0.07 -6.09
CA ARG A 105 6.82 -0.36 -6.04
C ARG A 105 5.84 0.79 -6.28
N ILE A 106 6.16 2.01 -5.80
CA ILE A 106 5.37 3.21 -6.12
C ILE A 106 5.42 3.48 -7.62
N ASP A 107 6.62 3.46 -8.23
CA ASP A 107 6.80 3.72 -9.65
C ASP A 107 6.03 2.68 -10.51
N TRP A 108 6.10 1.39 -10.15
CA TRP A 108 5.31 0.33 -10.80
C TRP A 108 3.80 0.53 -10.65
N ALA A 109 3.34 0.91 -9.45
CA ALA A 109 1.92 1.14 -9.21
C ALA A 109 1.40 2.32 -10.03
N PHE A 110 2.19 3.39 -10.14
CA PHE A 110 1.83 4.56 -10.95
C PHE A 110 1.84 4.25 -12.44
N ALA A 111 2.84 3.53 -12.94
CA ALA A 111 2.88 3.11 -14.35
C ALA A 111 1.67 2.24 -14.72
N ALA A 112 1.21 1.36 -13.82
CA ALA A 112 0.04 0.52 -14.05
C ALA A 112 -1.29 1.30 -13.99
N LEU A 113 -1.41 2.26 -13.07
CA LEU A 113 -2.65 3.02 -12.86
C LEU A 113 -2.80 4.23 -13.80
N PHE A 114 -1.68 4.80 -14.24
CA PHE A 114 -1.59 6.05 -15.00
C PHE A 114 -0.63 5.89 -16.20
N PRO A 115 -0.90 4.97 -17.13
CA PRO A 115 0.00 4.69 -18.25
C PRO A 115 0.23 5.91 -19.15
N ASP A 116 -0.76 6.80 -19.27
CA ASP A 116 -0.66 8.01 -20.11
C ASP A 116 0.22 9.09 -19.47
N ALA A 117 0.31 9.12 -18.13
CA ALA A 117 1.20 10.05 -17.42
C ALA A 117 2.68 9.68 -17.61
N ALA A 118 2.97 8.40 -17.85
CA ALA A 118 4.32 7.91 -18.16
C ALA A 118 4.74 8.20 -19.62
N GLN A 119 3.81 8.62 -20.49
CA GLN A 119 4.05 8.91 -21.92
C GLN A 119 4.10 10.40 -22.25
N ALA A 120 3.86 11.29 -21.28
CA ALA A 120 3.96 12.72 -21.51
C ALA A 120 5.42 13.08 -21.89
N PRO A 121 5.67 13.69 -23.06
CA PRO A 121 7.00 14.15 -23.41
C PRO A 121 7.45 15.20 -22.39
N GLU A 122 8.72 15.14 -21.98
CA GLU A 122 9.37 16.27 -21.31
C GLU A 122 9.22 17.50 -22.22
N SER A 123 8.34 18.41 -21.84
CA SER A 123 8.20 19.70 -22.51
C SER A 123 9.48 20.50 -22.29
N ASN A 124 10.28 20.64 -23.36
CA ASN A 124 11.41 21.56 -23.49
C ASN A 124 11.03 23.00 -23.12
#